data_AF-L7CB32-F1
#
_entry.id   AF-L7CB32-F1
#
_cell.length_a   1.000
_cell.length_b   1.000
_cell.length_c   1.000
_cell.angle_alpha   90.00
_cell.angle_beta   90.00
_cell.angle_gamma   90.00
#
_symmetry.space_group_name_H-M   'P 1'
#
loop_
_entity.id
_entity.type
_entity.pdbx_description
1 polymer ?
#
loop_
_entity_poly.entity_id
_entity_poly.type
_entity_poly.pdbx_seq_one_letter_code
_entity_poly.pdbx_strand_id
1 'polypeptide(L)'
;METFLSIVAVVTGICFVVWLAVAILRFVDRLTVGKPLTSEEYERQHREFKARLTCPQWDQLTSHFGCDIPQSLRKLYADIDCLRRESFYVIPPDADDESDHHFVARFEPADLATVSLACLPSGRTSFPFASDDFGSYYYVDLAEQGLSVNYVDHDGGDVSRVADQLDTFLSWKTYSDARRPT
;
A
#
# COMPACT_ATOMS: atom_id res chain seq x y z
N MET A 1 54.18 -9.43 25.28
CA MET A 1 53.97 -7.99 25.02
C MET A 1 53.49 -7.77 23.59
N GLU A 2 54.17 -8.37 22.60
CA GLU A 2 53.78 -8.31 21.18
C GLU A 2 52.38 -8.88 20.90
N THR A 3 52.04 -10.04 21.47
CA THR A 3 50.71 -10.65 21.32
C THR A 3 49.57 -9.77 21.87
N PHE A 4 49.81 -9.10 23.00
CA PHE A 4 48.85 -8.16 23.59
C PHE A 4 48.65 -6.92 22.71
N LEU A 5 49.74 -6.35 22.17
CA LEU A 5 49.68 -5.24 21.23
C LEU A 5 48.93 -5.60 19.94
N SER A 6 49.14 -6.80 19.40
CA SER A 6 48.43 -7.29 18.22
C SER A 6 46.93 -7.46 18.48
N ILE A 7 46.54 -8.02 19.63
CA ILE A 7 45.11 -8.18 19.98
C ILE A 7 44.44 -6.81 20.11
N VAL A 8 45.08 -5.86 20.81
CA VAL A 8 44.55 -4.50 20.98
C VAL A 8 44.40 -3.80 19.61
N ALA A 9 45.37 -3.95 18.71
CA ALA A 9 45.32 -3.37 17.38
C ALA A 9 44.16 -3.95 16.54
N VAL A 10 43.97 -5.27 16.57
CA VAL A 10 42.87 -5.94 15.85
C VAL A 10 41.51 -5.52 16.39
N VAL A 11 41.32 -5.51 17.71
CA VAL A 11 40.06 -5.07 18.33
C VAL A 11 39.77 -3.61 18.00
N THR A 12 40.77 -2.74 18.08
CA THR A 12 40.62 -1.31 17.74
C THR A 12 40.23 -1.15 16.27
N GLY A 13 40.85 -1.92 15.37
CA GLY A 13 40.51 -1.92 13.95
C GLY A 13 39.06 -2.35 13.69
N ILE A 14 38.59 -3.41 14.33
CA ILE A 14 37.19 -3.89 14.21
C ILE A 14 36.22 -2.82 14.76
N CYS A 15 36.49 -2.28 15.95
CA CYS A 15 35.66 -1.24 16.55
C CYS A 15 35.59 0.01 15.67
N PHE A 16 36.69 0.40 15.03
CA PHE A 16 36.72 1.54 14.11
C PHE A 16 35.85 1.28 12.86
N VAL A 17 35.93 0.09 12.27
CA VAL A 17 35.11 -0.27 11.09
C VAL A 17 33.62 -0.28 11.45
N VAL A 18 33.25 -0.86 12.60
CA VAL A 18 31.85 -0.86 13.07
C VAL A 18 31.36 0.56 13.34
N TRP A 19 32.17 1.38 14.02
CA TRP A 19 31.82 2.77 14.29
C TRP A 19 31.64 3.57 13.00
N LEU A 20 32.55 3.40 12.03
CA LEU A 20 32.47 4.05 10.73
C LEU A 20 31.23 3.63 9.95
N ALA A 21 30.90 2.34 9.94
CA ALA A 21 29.68 1.82 9.29
C ALA A 21 28.42 2.41 9.91
N VAL A 22 28.33 2.48 11.25
CA VAL A 22 27.21 3.11 11.96
C VAL A 22 27.14 4.61 11.66
N ALA A 23 28.28 5.31 11.62
CA ALA A 23 28.33 6.73 11.30
C ALA A 23 27.84 7.01 9.86
N ILE A 24 28.23 6.17 8.89
CA ILE A 24 27.76 6.25 7.51
C ILE A 24 26.25 5.98 7.45
N LEU A 25 25.76 4.93 8.10
CA LEU A 25 24.32 4.63 8.14
C LEU A 25 23.53 5.80 8.74
N ARG A 26 23.96 6.36 9.87
CA ARG A 26 23.30 7.51 10.50
C ARG A 26 23.36 8.77 9.63
N PHE A 27 24.44 8.97 8.89
CA PHE A 27 24.58 10.08 7.97
C PHE A 27 23.66 9.92 6.75
N VAL A 28 23.61 8.71 6.18
CA VAL A 28 22.69 8.36 5.10
C VAL A 28 21.26 8.50 5.59
N ASP A 29 20.88 7.94 6.74
CA ASP A 29 19.56 8.10 7.33
C ASP A 29 19.20 9.58 7.49
N ARG A 30 20.12 10.41 7.99
CA ARG A 30 19.86 11.85 8.13
C ARG A 30 19.65 12.57 6.79
N LEU A 31 20.22 12.05 5.70
CA LEU A 31 20.05 12.60 4.36
C LEU A 31 18.90 11.97 3.58
N THR A 32 18.51 10.73 3.89
CA THR A 32 17.54 9.92 3.14
C THR A 32 16.20 9.76 3.85
N VAL A 33 16.19 9.71 5.19
CA VAL A 33 14.97 9.87 5.99
C VAL A 33 14.56 11.32 5.82
N GLY A 34 13.67 11.55 4.87
CA GLY A 34 13.17 12.86 4.49
C GLY A 34 12.76 13.66 5.71
N LYS A 35 12.89 14.99 5.63
CA LYS A 35 12.32 15.86 6.65
C LYS A 35 10.86 15.45 6.86
N PRO A 36 10.39 15.36 8.13
CA PRO A 36 8.97 15.12 8.36
C PRO A 36 8.19 16.16 7.56
N LEU A 37 7.23 15.68 6.77
CA LEU A 37 6.36 16.53 5.96
C LEU A 37 5.82 17.65 6.84
N THR A 38 5.96 18.88 6.38
CA THR A 38 5.32 19.99 7.07
C THR A 38 3.80 19.80 7.02
N SER A 39 3.09 20.31 8.02
CA SER A 39 1.61 20.21 8.04
C SER A 39 0.98 20.79 6.77
N GLU A 40 1.56 21.85 6.18
CA GLU A 40 1.09 22.42 4.93
C GLU A 40 1.27 21.48 3.72
N GLU A 41 2.40 20.77 3.66
CA GLU A 41 2.65 19.78 2.60
C GLU A 41 1.74 18.58 2.74
N TYR A 42 1.52 18.11 3.97
CA TYR A 42 0.56 17.04 4.26
C TYR A 42 -0.86 17.42 3.83
N GLU A 43 -1.34 18.60 4.22
CA GLU A 43 -2.66 19.10 3.82
C GLU A 43 -2.78 19.27 2.29
N ARG A 44 -1.71 19.72 1.64
CA ARG A 44 -1.67 19.81 0.17
C ARG A 44 -1.79 18.44 -0.47
N GLN A 45 -0.98 17.47 -0.03
CA GLN A 45 -1.02 16.09 -0.53
C GLN A 45 -2.38 15.45 -0.29
N HIS A 46 -2.99 15.67 0.88
CA HIS A 46 -4.33 15.17 1.21
C HIS A 46 -5.41 15.74 0.29
N ARG A 47 -5.35 17.04 0.01
CA ARG A 47 -6.28 17.69 -0.95
C ARG A 47 -6.09 17.17 -2.37
N GLU A 48 -4.85 17.04 -2.82
CA GLU A 48 -4.52 16.48 -4.14
C GLU A 48 -5.01 15.03 -4.27
N PHE A 49 -4.79 14.23 -3.23
CA PHE A 49 -5.28 12.85 -3.15
C PHE A 49 -6.80 12.79 -3.28
N LYS A 50 -7.53 13.58 -2.49
CA LYS A 50 -9.01 13.63 -2.54
C LYS A 50 -9.51 14.08 -3.91
N ALA A 51 -8.85 15.04 -4.54
CA ALA A 51 -9.21 15.48 -5.89
C ALA A 51 -9.05 14.35 -6.90
N ARG A 52 -7.91 13.65 -6.87
CA ARG A 52 -7.61 12.50 -7.75
C ARG A 52 -8.58 11.34 -7.53
N LEU A 53 -8.93 11.04 -6.28
CA LEU A 53 -9.87 9.97 -5.92
C LEU A 53 -11.23 10.14 -6.60
N THR A 54 -11.70 11.39 -6.74
CA THR A 54 -12.97 11.72 -7.40
C THR A 54 -12.87 11.96 -8.90
N CYS A 55 -11.68 11.91 -9.49
CA CYS A 55 -11.44 12.18 -10.90
C CYS A 55 -10.67 11.03 -11.57
N PRO A 56 -11.34 9.87 -11.81
CA PRO A 56 -10.70 8.74 -12.46
C PRO A 56 -10.21 9.06 -13.87
N GLN A 57 -9.02 8.59 -14.21
CA GLN A 57 -8.39 8.80 -15.52
C GLN A 57 -8.66 7.63 -16.46
N TRP A 58 -9.93 7.32 -16.71
CA TRP A 58 -10.33 6.10 -17.44
C TRP A 58 -9.67 5.92 -18.80
N ASP A 59 -9.58 6.97 -19.61
CA ASP A 59 -9.00 6.87 -20.95
C ASP A 59 -7.51 6.52 -20.89
N GLN A 60 -6.79 7.10 -19.91
CA GLN A 60 -5.38 6.82 -19.69
C GLN A 60 -5.17 5.40 -19.17
N LEU A 61 -6.02 4.95 -18.25
CA LEU A 61 -5.98 3.60 -17.72
C LEU A 61 -6.30 2.55 -18.79
N THR A 62 -7.35 2.75 -19.59
CA THR A 62 -7.68 1.87 -20.73
C THR A 62 -6.50 1.77 -21.70
N SER A 63 -5.85 2.90 -22.01
CA SER A 63 -4.66 2.91 -22.87
C SER A 63 -3.46 2.20 -22.24
N HIS A 64 -3.29 2.30 -20.92
CA HIS A 64 -2.18 1.68 -20.19
C HIS A 64 -2.34 0.16 -20.09
N PHE A 65 -3.52 -0.30 -19.69
CA PHE A 65 -3.81 -1.72 -19.53
C PHE A 65 -4.14 -2.43 -20.84
N GLY A 66 -4.43 -1.69 -21.91
CA GLY A 66 -4.79 -2.26 -23.22
C GLY A 66 -6.14 -2.98 -23.24
N CYS A 67 -7.01 -2.71 -22.26
CA CYS A 67 -8.35 -3.27 -22.13
C CYS A 67 -9.31 -2.24 -21.53
N ASP A 68 -10.61 -2.45 -21.74
CA ASP A 68 -11.63 -1.58 -21.16
C ASP A 68 -11.74 -1.79 -19.65
N ILE A 69 -11.80 -0.66 -18.91
CA ILE A 69 -12.04 -0.72 -17.46
C ILE A 69 -13.45 -1.26 -17.17
N PRO A 70 -13.57 -2.38 -16.42
CA PRO A 70 -14.83 -3.02 -16.11
C PRO A 70 -15.86 -2.11 -15.44
N GLN A 71 -17.14 -2.41 -15.68
CA GLN A 71 -18.25 -1.61 -15.14
C GLN A 71 -18.30 -1.64 -13.61
N SER A 72 -17.95 -2.74 -12.95
CA SER A 72 -17.94 -2.84 -11.48
C SER A 72 -16.95 -1.85 -10.85
N LEU A 73 -15.75 -1.68 -11.42
CA LEU A 73 -14.82 -0.63 -10.99
C LEU A 73 -15.38 0.77 -11.25
N ARG A 74 -15.94 1.02 -12.44
CA ARG A 74 -16.57 2.32 -12.73
C ARG A 74 -17.71 2.67 -11.77
N LYS A 75 -18.49 1.67 -11.33
CA LYS A 75 -19.54 1.84 -10.33
C LYS A 75 -18.97 2.18 -8.96
N LEU A 76 -17.94 1.46 -8.51
CA LEU A 76 -17.23 1.78 -7.27
C LEU A 76 -16.77 3.25 -7.27
N TYR A 77 -16.11 3.69 -8.34
CA TYR A 77 -15.60 5.07 -8.42
C TYR A 77 -16.66 6.14 -8.71
N ALA A 78 -17.90 5.74 -9.03
CA ALA A 78 -19.04 6.65 -9.10
C ALA A 78 -19.70 6.87 -7.72
N ASP A 79 -19.50 5.95 -6.78
CA ASP A 79 -20.00 6.04 -5.41
C ASP A 79 -19.02 6.81 -4.52
N ILE A 80 -19.16 8.13 -4.52
CA ILE A 80 -18.27 9.03 -3.78
C ILE A 80 -18.36 8.81 -2.26
N ASP A 81 -19.52 8.41 -1.74
CA ASP A 81 -19.68 8.17 -0.31
C ASP A 81 -18.97 6.88 0.11
N CYS A 82 -18.99 5.85 -0.74
CA CYS A 82 -18.16 4.66 -0.55
C CYS A 82 -16.66 4.99 -0.62
N LEU A 83 -16.22 5.76 -1.63
CA LEU A 83 -14.81 6.14 -1.78
C LEU A 83 -14.25 6.95 -0.61
N ARG A 84 -15.09 7.74 0.07
CA ARG A 84 -14.69 8.57 1.22
C ARG A 84 -14.49 7.80 2.51
N ARG A 85 -14.81 6.51 2.52
CA ARG A 85 -14.61 5.67 3.70
C ARG A 85 -13.12 5.49 3.94
N GLU A 86 -12.74 5.68 5.19
CA GLU A 86 -11.37 5.53 5.67
C GLU A 86 -11.38 4.62 6.91
N SER A 87 -10.30 3.87 7.11
CA SER A 87 -10.04 3.03 8.29
C SER A 87 -11.22 2.13 8.69
N PHE A 88 -11.50 1.14 7.86
CA PHE A 88 -12.59 0.18 8.09
C PHE A 88 -12.14 -1.24 7.83
N TYR A 89 -12.87 -2.17 8.44
CA TYR A 89 -12.71 -3.60 8.22
C TYR A 89 -13.83 -4.10 7.32
N VAL A 90 -13.48 -5.01 6.43
CA VAL A 90 -14.41 -5.81 5.63
C VAL A 90 -14.48 -7.20 6.24
N ILE A 91 -15.70 -7.66 6.53
CA ILE A 91 -15.95 -8.94 7.19
C ILE A 91 -16.44 -9.96 6.15
N PRO A 92 -15.62 -10.96 5.79
CA PRO A 92 -16.08 -12.09 5.00
C PRO A 92 -17.29 -12.77 5.66
N PRO A 93 -18.24 -13.32 4.88
CA PRO A 93 -19.42 -13.98 5.43
C PRO A 93 -19.09 -15.22 6.26
N ASP A 94 -17.97 -15.86 5.94
CA ASP A 94 -17.47 -17.08 6.58
C ASP A 94 -16.37 -16.79 7.62
N ALA A 95 -16.20 -15.53 8.04
CA ALA A 95 -15.24 -15.16 9.07
C ALA A 95 -15.66 -15.74 10.43
N ASP A 96 -14.81 -16.61 10.98
CA ASP A 96 -15.04 -17.23 12.29
C ASP A 96 -14.50 -16.35 13.42
N ASP A 97 -13.48 -15.52 13.15
CA ASP A 97 -12.88 -14.59 14.10
C ASP A 97 -12.39 -13.26 13.46
N GLU A 98 -11.89 -12.34 14.31
CA GLU A 98 -11.42 -11.03 13.87
C GLU A 98 -10.14 -11.08 13.01
N SER A 99 -9.39 -12.19 13.01
CA SER A 99 -8.18 -12.34 12.20
C SER A 99 -8.49 -12.56 10.72
N ASP A 100 -9.71 -13.00 10.41
CA ASP A 100 -10.23 -13.12 9.04
C ASP A 100 -10.74 -11.78 8.48
N HIS A 101 -10.77 -10.72 9.30
CA HIS A 101 -11.24 -9.41 8.85
C HIS A 101 -10.17 -8.68 8.03
N HIS A 102 -10.59 -8.11 6.91
CA HIS A 102 -9.69 -7.39 6.00
C HIS A 102 -9.70 -5.89 6.31
N PHE A 103 -8.58 -5.37 6.82
CA PHE A 103 -8.43 -3.94 7.05
C PHE A 103 -8.20 -3.19 5.73
N VAL A 104 -9.00 -2.15 5.50
CA VAL A 104 -8.87 -1.21 4.39
C VAL A 104 -8.71 0.18 4.98
N ALA A 105 -7.54 0.78 4.80
CA ALA A 105 -7.29 2.14 5.24
C ALA A 105 -8.03 3.13 4.36
N ARG A 106 -8.03 2.93 3.04
CA ARG A 106 -8.74 3.76 2.07
C ARG A 106 -8.82 3.12 0.68
N PHE A 107 -9.70 3.67 -0.15
CA PHE A 107 -9.65 3.46 -1.59
C PHE A 107 -8.57 4.33 -2.25
N GLU A 108 -7.94 3.81 -3.30
CA GLU A 108 -6.87 4.49 -4.02
C GLU A 108 -7.39 5.20 -5.28
N PRO A 109 -6.80 6.31 -5.72
CA PRO A 109 -7.21 6.98 -6.96
C PRO A 109 -7.04 6.10 -8.19
N ALA A 110 -8.06 6.10 -9.06
CA ALA A 110 -8.01 5.44 -10.36
C ALA A 110 -7.22 6.28 -11.37
N ASP A 111 -5.89 6.31 -11.24
CA ASP A 111 -4.99 7.01 -12.15
C ASP A 111 -3.64 6.31 -12.32
N LEU A 112 -2.85 6.76 -13.30
CA LEU A 112 -1.55 6.17 -13.59
C LEU A 112 -0.51 6.39 -12.48
N ALA A 113 -0.67 7.45 -11.69
CA ALA A 113 0.26 7.72 -10.59
C ALA A 113 0.12 6.64 -9.51
N THR A 114 -1.11 6.27 -9.15
CA THR A 114 -1.36 5.14 -8.24
C THR A 114 -0.82 3.83 -8.81
N VAL A 115 -1.12 3.52 -10.07
CA VAL A 115 -0.67 2.27 -10.72
C VAL A 115 0.85 2.15 -10.76
N SER A 116 1.55 3.26 -11.03
CA SER A 116 3.03 3.27 -11.10
C SER A 116 3.72 3.23 -9.74
N LEU A 117 3.06 3.69 -8.68
CA LEU A 117 3.58 3.63 -7.31
C LEU A 117 3.27 2.29 -6.64
N ALA A 118 2.17 1.64 -6.99
CA ALA A 118 1.79 0.36 -6.40
C ALA A 118 2.79 -0.74 -6.78
N CYS A 119 3.38 -1.38 -5.77
CA CYS A 119 4.30 -2.49 -5.95
C CYS A 119 3.54 -3.82 -6.13
N LEU A 120 2.71 -3.91 -7.17
CA LEU A 120 1.95 -5.12 -7.47
C LEU A 120 2.82 -6.20 -8.13
N PRO A 121 2.45 -7.49 -8.01
CA PRO A 121 3.08 -8.57 -8.79
C PRO A 121 3.07 -8.22 -10.28
N SER A 122 4.04 -8.74 -11.04
CA SER A 122 4.27 -8.40 -12.44
C SER A 122 3.14 -8.87 -13.39
N GLY A 123 1.98 -8.24 -13.29
CA GLY A 123 0.83 -8.38 -14.16
C GLY A 123 0.59 -7.07 -14.91
N ARG A 124 0.53 -7.13 -16.24
CA ARG A 124 0.25 -5.95 -17.07
C ARG A 124 -1.15 -5.36 -16.86
N THR A 125 -2.01 -6.07 -16.13
CA THR A 125 -3.45 -5.80 -15.96
C THR A 125 -3.88 -5.73 -14.50
N SER A 126 -2.93 -5.67 -13.56
CA SER A 126 -3.24 -5.55 -12.13
C SER A 126 -3.59 -4.11 -11.77
N PHE A 127 -4.81 -3.90 -11.25
CA PHE A 127 -5.35 -2.60 -10.91
C PHE A 127 -5.49 -2.47 -9.38
N PRO A 128 -4.68 -1.62 -8.71
CA PRO A 128 -4.81 -1.35 -7.28
C PRO A 128 -6.01 -0.43 -7.05
N PHE A 129 -6.96 -0.86 -6.21
CA PHE A 129 -8.15 -0.06 -5.91
C PHE A 129 -8.27 0.34 -4.43
N ALA A 130 -7.56 -0.33 -3.52
CA ALA A 130 -7.53 0.03 -2.12
C ALA A 130 -6.19 -0.37 -1.47
N SER A 131 -5.89 0.21 -0.32
CA SER A 131 -4.66 -0.05 0.44
C SER A 131 -4.94 -0.12 1.95
N ASP A 132 -3.97 -0.68 2.68
CA ASP A 132 -3.96 -0.70 4.15
C ASP A 132 -3.15 0.46 4.77
N ASP A 133 -2.62 1.38 3.95
CA ASP A 133 -1.67 2.45 4.33
C ASP A 133 -0.31 1.96 4.90
N PHE A 134 -0.04 0.65 4.91
CA PHE A 134 1.24 0.06 5.29
C PHE A 134 2.05 -0.46 4.09
N GLY A 135 1.58 -0.18 2.87
CA GLY A 135 2.24 -0.57 1.62
C GLY A 135 1.65 -1.84 0.99
N SER A 136 0.64 -2.43 1.62
CA SER A 136 -0.11 -3.55 1.05
C SER A 136 -1.29 -3.04 0.23
N TYR A 137 -1.66 -3.79 -0.81
CA TYR A 137 -2.69 -3.36 -1.75
C TYR A 137 -3.74 -4.43 -1.97
N TYR A 138 -4.99 -3.99 -2.04
CA TYR A 138 -6.08 -4.75 -2.65
C TYR A 138 -6.14 -4.39 -4.13
N TYR A 139 -6.09 -5.40 -4.99
CA TYR A 139 -6.08 -5.23 -6.42
C TYR A 139 -6.96 -6.28 -7.12
N VAL A 140 -7.33 -5.97 -8.35
CA VAL A 140 -8.02 -6.90 -9.26
C VAL A 140 -7.18 -7.09 -10.52
N ASP A 141 -7.27 -8.26 -11.14
CA ASP A 141 -6.75 -8.45 -12.49
C ASP A 141 -7.84 -8.14 -13.52
N LEU A 142 -7.63 -7.10 -14.32
CA LEU A 142 -8.57 -6.68 -15.35
C LEU A 142 -8.74 -7.71 -16.48
N ALA A 143 -7.81 -8.66 -16.63
CA ALA A 143 -7.90 -9.74 -17.60
C ALA A 143 -8.78 -10.92 -17.12
N GLU A 144 -9.07 -11.03 -15.83
CA GLU A 144 -9.85 -12.13 -15.26
C GLU A 144 -11.36 -11.85 -15.32
N GLN A 145 -12.15 -12.80 -15.83
CA GLN A 145 -13.61 -12.65 -16.03
C GLN A 145 -14.45 -12.49 -14.76
N GLY A 146 -13.85 -12.52 -13.56
CA GLY A 146 -14.54 -12.31 -12.28
C GLY A 146 -14.09 -11.07 -11.53
N LEU A 147 -12.98 -10.43 -11.92
CA LEU A 147 -12.29 -9.41 -11.12
C LEU A 147 -12.08 -9.89 -9.68
N SER A 148 -11.37 -11.00 -9.53
CA SER A 148 -11.04 -11.50 -8.20
C SER A 148 -10.27 -10.45 -7.42
N VAL A 149 -10.64 -10.28 -6.16
CA VAL A 149 -9.95 -9.35 -5.26
C VAL A 149 -8.81 -10.10 -4.61
N ASN A 150 -7.61 -9.61 -4.84
CA ASN A 150 -6.38 -10.14 -4.29
C ASN A 150 -5.76 -9.10 -3.36
N TYR A 151 -5.15 -9.57 -2.29
CA TYR A 151 -4.36 -8.78 -1.36
C TYR A 151 -2.89 -9.18 -1.54
N VAL A 152 -2.02 -8.19 -1.72
CA VAL A 152 -0.57 -8.39 -1.74
C VAL A 152 0.05 -7.72 -0.53
N ASP A 153 0.75 -8.51 0.28
CA ASP A 153 1.50 -8.02 1.43
C ASP A 153 2.86 -7.43 1.00
N HIS A 154 3.21 -6.29 1.59
CA HIS A 154 4.45 -5.58 1.36
C HIS A 154 5.70 -6.30 1.89
N ASP A 155 5.57 -7.16 2.91
CA ASP A 155 6.71 -7.79 3.61
C ASP A 155 7.22 -9.09 2.96
N GLY A 156 6.38 -9.77 2.18
CA GLY A 156 6.71 -11.08 1.60
C GLY A 156 6.31 -11.27 0.14
N GLY A 157 5.50 -10.38 -0.43
CA GLY A 157 4.94 -10.55 -1.77
C GLY A 157 3.93 -11.70 -1.87
N ASP A 158 3.50 -12.26 -0.74
CA ASP A 158 2.46 -13.28 -0.71
C ASP A 158 1.14 -12.66 -1.17
N VAL A 159 0.56 -13.30 -2.18
CA VAL A 159 -0.73 -12.91 -2.75
C VAL A 159 -1.80 -13.81 -2.17
N SER A 160 -2.77 -13.21 -1.50
CA SER A 160 -3.94 -13.89 -0.96
C SER A 160 -5.18 -13.50 -1.75
N ARG A 161 -5.93 -14.49 -2.25
CA ARG A 161 -7.23 -14.25 -2.86
C ARG A 161 -8.25 -13.99 -1.75
N VAL A 162 -8.78 -12.77 -1.70
CA VAL A 162 -9.72 -12.30 -0.68
C VAL A 162 -11.16 -12.61 -1.08
N ALA A 163 -11.51 -12.35 -2.34
CA ALA A 163 -12.84 -12.64 -2.86
C ALA A 163 -12.79 -13.04 -4.33
N ASP A 164 -13.71 -13.89 -4.76
CA ASP A 164 -13.78 -14.32 -6.16
C ASP A 164 -14.24 -13.22 -7.12
N GLN A 165 -14.94 -12.20 -6.60
CA GLN A 165 -15.47 -11.09 -7.37
C GLN A 165 -15.42 -9.79 -6.56
N LEU A 166 -15.11 -8.68 -7.24
CA LEU A 166 -15.14 -7.35 -6.66
C LEU A 166 -16.49 -6.99 -6.06
N ASP A 167 -17.59 -7.26 -6.78
CA ASP A 167 -18.93 -6.93 -6.29
C ASP A 167 -19.28 -7.72 -5.01
N THR A 168 -18.78 -8.95 -4.87
CA THR A 168 -18.93 -9.76 -3.65
C THR A 168 -18.20 -9.09 -2.49
N PHE A 169 -16.93 -8.73 -2.66
CA PHE A 169 -16.14 -8.03 -1.64
C PHE A 169 -16.81 -6.72 -1.19
N LEU A 170 -17.30 -5.91 -2.13
CA LEU A 170 -17.97 -4.64 -1.84
C LEU A 170 -19.34 -4.81 -1.15
N SER A 171 -19.97 -5.97 -1.28
CA SER A 171 -21.25 -6.29 -0.63
C SER A 171 -21.12 -6.74 0.82
N TRP A 172 -19.91 -7.08 1.25
CA TRP A 172 -19.66 -7.60 2.59
C TRP A 172 -19.94 -6.57 3.67
N LYS A 173 -20.24 -7.08 4.87
CA LYS A 173 -20.45 -6.21 6.03
C LYS A 173 -19.14 -5.51 6.35
N THR A 174 -19.27 -4.28 6.82
CA THR A 174 -18.12 -3.48 7.19
C THR A 174 -18.37 -2.79 8.52
N TYR A 175 -17.29 -2.52 9.25
CA TYR A 175 -17.33 -1.71 10.45
C TYR A 175 -16.07 -0.86 10.52
N SER A 176 -16.17 0.29 11.18
CA SER A 176 -15.03 1.10 11.54
C SER A 176 -14.79 0.89 13.03
N ASP A 177 -13.62 0.40 13.42
CA ASP A 177 -13.27 0.40 14.84
C ASP A 177 -12.92 1.85 15.20
N ALA A 178 -13.84 2.54 15.89
CA ALA A 178 -13.62 3.91 16.35
C ALA A 178 -12.57 4.01 17.48
N ARG A 179 -11.71 3.00 17.65
CA ARG A 179 -10.64 2.97 18.64
C ARG A 179 -9.43 3.79 18.19
N ARG A 180 -9.61 5.10 18.42
CA ARG A 180 -8.70 6.21 18.75
C ARG A 180 -7.28 6.25 18.15
N PRO A 181 -6.83 7.45 17.73
CA PRO A 181 -5.42 7.73 17.48
C PRO A 181 -4.63 7.56 18.78
N THR A 182 -3.51 6.83 18.72
CA THR A 182 -2.45 6.89 19.73
C THR A 182 -1.62 8.14 19.56
#